data_AF-A0A9C6SYY9-F1
#
_entry.id   AF-A0A9C6SYY9-F1
#
_cell.length_a   1.000
_cell.length_b   1.000
_cell.length_c   1.000
_cell.angle_alpha   90.00
_cell.angle_beta   90.00
_cell.angle_gamma   90.00
#
_symmetry.space_group_name_H-M   'P 1'
#
loop_
_entity.id
_entity.type
_entity.pdbx_description
1 polymer ?
#
loop_
_entity_poly.entity_id
_entity_poly.type
_entity_poly.pdbx_seq_one_letter_code
_entity_poly.pdbx_strand_id
1 'polypeptide(L)'
;MDLDTSYIEPLLDDWLEELQLIIKAQESLIKAEDEFYMPFVAIPIPIINAIFKITEYLHLGPDTRYIAIHLYDKFMCSYFWEVYRNADQTESSWSQVCKKVTSQSKLYLMSCLQLANKMDSHFNKLRISQILGILRCIDKKSEYTPNVIFLSEYKVFKTVGFRMPFYTPLNCVEILLAATGLKDTPNMQELTINLLDLVYLQREEIYYHLQCLLHEHRAKTQQEKRSLMILMSNILFLGASIVLCGAFFLCIDCNSVRVIASKLSQLIDMKIHDIWDMANILLIMAIQE
;
A
#
# COMPACT_ATOMS: atom_id res chain seq x y z
N MET A 1 -14.79 -25.24 9.05
CA MET A 1 -13.99 -25.58 10.24
C MET A 1 -13.92 -24.27 10.99
N ASP A 2 -14.81 -24.08 11.97
CA ASP A 2 -14.88 -22.85 12.75
C ASP A 2 -13.60 -22.78 13.59
N LEU A 3 -12.63 -21.97 13.13
CA LEU A 3 -11.48 -21.63 13.94
C LEU A 3 -12.00 -20.81 15.11
N ASP A 4 -11.92 -21.38 16.31
CA ASP A 4 -12.23 -20.72 17.58
C ASP A 4 -11.46 -19.39 17.68
N THR A 5 -12.07 -18.24 17.41
CA THR A 5 -11.36 -16.96 17.37
C THR A 5 -11.00 -16.41 18.76
N SER A 6 -11.31 -17.14 19.83
CA SER A 6 -11.04 -16.73 21.23
C SER A 6 -9.56 -16.52 21.55
N TYR A 7 -8.64 -17.14 20.80
CA TYR A 7 -7.20 -16.91 20.94
C TYR A 7 -6.69 -15.68 20.16
N ILE A 8 -7.51 -15.08 19.29
CA ILE A 8 -7.13 -13.89 18.50
C ILE A 8 -7.34 -12.63 19.33
N GLU A 9 -8.42 -12.53 20.09
CA GLU A 9 -8.75 -11.33 20.88
C GLU A 9 -7.61 -10.88 21.82
N PRO A 10 -6.91 -11.77 22.54
CA PRO A 10 -5.77 -11.38 23.39
C PRO A 10 -4.56 -10.86 22.62
N LEU A 11 -4.43 -11.18 21.32
CA LEU A 11 -3.31 -10.76 20.47
C LEU A 11 -3.60 -9.48 19.68
N LEU A 12 -4.86 -9.02 19.66
CA LEU A 12 -5.25 -7.82 18.91
C LEU A 12 -4.56 -6.58 19.46
N ASP A 13 -4.47 -6.45 20.78
CA ASP A 13 -3.81 -5.31 21.43
C ASP A 13 -2.31 -5.29 21.08
N ASP A 14 -1.63 -6.44 21.21
CA ASP A 14 -0.21 -6.57 20.84
C ASP A 14 0.03 -6.23 19.35
N TRP A 15 -0.83 -6.70 18.45
CA TRP A 15 -0.72 -6.40 17.02
C TRP A 15 -0.98 -4.93 16.70
N LEU A 16 -1.93 -4.30 17.38
CA LEU A 16 -2.21 -2.87 17.21
C LEU A 16 -1.07 -2.02 17.75
N GLU A 17 -0.48 -2.38 18.90
CA GLU A 17 0.71 -1.72 19.43
C GLU A 17 1.88 -1.81 18.45
N GLU A 18 2.14 -3.00 17.89
CA GLU A 18 3.19 -3.18 16.89
C GLU A 18 2.94 -2.35 15.62
N LEU A 19 1.70 -2.34 15.11
CA LEU A 19 1.31 -1.52 13.97
C LEU A 19 1.50 -0.02 14.23
N GLN A 20 1.13 0.45 15.41
CA GLN A 20 1.34 1.84 15.81
C GLN A 20 2.84 2.18 15.88
N LEU A 21 3.69 1.28 16.37
CA LEU A 21 5.14 1.46 16.37
C LEU A 21 5.70 1.57 14.94
N ILE A 22 5.23 0.72 14.03
CA ILE A 22 5.65 0.73 12.63
C ILE A 22 5.25 2.03 11.94
N ILE A 23 4.01 2.49 12.15
CA ILE A 23 3.52 3.76 11.59
C ILE A 23 4.31 4.93 12.15
N LYS A 24 4.54 4.99 13.47
CA LYS A 24 5.37 6.04 14.10
C LYS A 24 6.79 6.06 13.54
N ALA A 25 7.39 4.90 13.31
CA ALA A 25 8.70 4.80 12.66
C ALA A 25 8.64 5.35 11.22
N GLN A 26 7.63 4.99 10.44
CA GLN A 26 7.45 5.52 9.08
C GLN A 26 7.23 7.03 9.06
N GLU A 27 6.42 7.57 9.98
CA GLU A 27 6.23 9.02 10.12
C GLU A 27 7.54 9.74 10.42
N SER A 28 8.39 9.15 11.27
CA SER A 28 9.68 9.75 11.61
C SER A 28 10.59 9.87 10.38
N LEU A 29 10.56 8.88 9.47
CA LEU A 29 11.29 8.92 8.20
C LEU A 29 10.77 10.00 7.26
N ILE A 30 9.46 10.23 7.21
CA ILE A 30 8.85 11.31 6.39
C ILE A 30 9.18 12.70 6.95
N LYS A 31 9.29 12.82 8.28
CA LYS A 31 9.63 14.07 8.98
C LYS A 31 11.12 14.39 8.90
N ALA A 32 11.99 13.38 8.76
CA ALA A 32 13.43 13.56 8.66
C ALA A 32 13.78 14.43 7.44
N GLU A 33 14.64 15.44 7.65
CA GLU A 33 15.06 16.33 6.55
C GLU A 33 16.22 15.74 5.74
N ASP A 34 16.99 14.84 6.35
CA ASP A 34 18.24 14.29 5.80
C ASP A 34 18.03 13.02 4.95
N GLU A 35 16.85 12.40 5.02
CA GLU A 35 16.49 11.22 4.23
C GLU A 35 15.37 11.55 3.25
N PHE A 36 15.62 11.32 1.96
CA PHE A 36 14.58 11.43 0.93
C PHE A 36 13.69 10.18 0.95
N TYR A 37 12.74 10.15 1.89
CA TYR A 37 11.66 9.17 1.90
C TYR A 37 10.33 9.86 1.57
N MET A 38 9.84 9.62 0.35
CA MET A 38 8.58 10.16 -0.15
C MET A 38 7.64 9.00 -0.54
N PRO A 39 6.97 8.38 0.44
CA PRO A 39 6.13 7.22 0.22
C PRO A 39 5.05 7.51 -0.81
N PHE A 40 4.84 6.54 -1.70
CA PHE A 40 3.89 6.56 -2.80
C PHE A 40 4.03 7.72 -3.80
N VAL A 41 5.08 8.54 -3.69
CA VAL A 41 5.49 9.46 -4.77
C VAL A 41 6.23 8.67 -5.85
N ALA A 42 6.88 7.56 -5.49
CA ALA A 42 7.64 6.71 -6.41
C ALA A 42 6.78 5.67 -7.16
N ILE A 43 5.49 5.52 -6.81
CA ILE A 43 4.55 4.65 -7.52
C ILE A 43 3.50 5.48 -8.26
N PRO A 44 3.68 5.69 -9.58
CA PRO A 44 2.64 6.31 -10.39
C PRO A 44 1.52 5.30 -10.70
N ILE A 45 0.29 5.80 -10.91
CA ILE A 45 -0.92 5.00 -11.22
C ILE A 45 -0.70 3.91 -12.30
N PRO A 46 0.03 4.16 -13.42
CA PRO A 46 0.29 3.12 -14.41
C PRO A 46 1.03 1.88 -13.86
N ILE A 47 1.86 2.05 -12.84
CA ILE A 47 2.55 0.92 -12.19
C ILE A 47 1.57 0.14 -11.32
N ILE A 48 0.70 0.82 -10.57
CA ILE A 48 -0.38 0.18 -9.80
C ILE A 48 -1.26 -0.65 -10.74
N ASN A 49 -1.73 -0.04 -11.83
CA ASN A 49 -2.51 -0.71 -12.86
C ASN A 49 -1.80 -1.94 -13.45
N ALA A 50 -0.48 -1.85 -13.66
CA ALA A 50 0.30 -2.98 -14.14
C ALA A 50 0.36 -4.11 -13.10
N ILE A 51 0.57 -3.79 -11.82
CA ILE A 51 0.55 -4.79 -10.73
C ILE A 51 -0.80 -5.49 -10.68
N PHE A 52 -1.90 -4.73 -10.68
CA PHE A 52 -3.25 -5.28 -10.66
C PHE A 52 -3.47 -6.26 -11.81
N LYS A 53 -3.25 -5.83 -13.06
CA LYS A 53 -3.40 -6.67 -14.26
C LYS A 53 -2.51 -7.90 -14.25
N ILE A 54 -1.27 -7.78 -13.79
CA ILE A 54 -0.35 -8.92 -13.73
C ILE A 54 -0.79 -9.91 -12.65
N THR A 55 -1.20 -9.43 -11.47
CA THR A 55 -1.70 -10.30 -10.39
C THR A 55 -2.99 -11.01 -10.79
N GLU A 56 -3.90 -10.33 -11.50
CA GLU A 56 -5.11 -10.93 -12.06
C GLU A 56 -4.78 -11.99 -13.11
N TYR A 57 -3.94 -11.66 -14.10
CA TYR A 57 -3.53 -12.57 -15.17
C TYR A 57 -2.84 -13.83 -14.63
N LEU A 58 -2.08 -13.69 -13.55
CA LEU A 58 -1.36 -14.79 -12.90
C LEU A 58 -2.19 -15.49 -11.82
N HIS A 59 -3.41 -15.03 -11.53
CA HIS A 59 -4.25 -15.53 -10.43
C HIS A 59 -3.52 -15.52 -9.08
N LEU A 60 -2.96 -14.36 -8.71
CA LEU A 60 -2.30 -14.12 -7.42
C LEU A 60 -3.27 -13.46 -6.46
N GLY A 61 -3.15 -13.81 -5.17
CA GLY A 61 -4.02 -13.29 -4.11
C GLY A 61 -3.82 -11.79 -3.84
N PRO A 62 -4.77 -11.17 -3.11
CA PRO A 62 -4.68 -9.75 -2.75
C PRO A 62 -3.46 -9.45 -1.86
N ASP A 63 -3.03 -10.36 -1.00
CA ASP A 63 -1.80 -10.21 -0.20
C ASP A 63 -0.58 -9.98 -1.10
N THR A 64 -0.36 -10.86 -2.08
CA THR A 64 0.73 -10.71 -3.05
C THR A 64 0.67 -9.34 -3.75
N ARG A 65 -0.53 -8.87 -4.11
CA ARG A 65 -0.72 -7.57 -4.76
C ARG A 65 -0.28 -6.41 -3.88
N TYR A 66 -0.80 -6.32 -2.66
CA TYR A 66 -0.48 -5.18 -1.78
C TYR A 66 0.96 -5.23 -1.27
N ILE A 67 1.50 -6.42 -0.97
CA ILE A 67 2.92 -6.58 -0.64
C ILE A 67 3.79 -6.10 -1.80
N ALA A 68 3.44 -6.45 -3.05
CA ALA A 68 4.21 -6.01 -4.22
C ALA A 68 4.19 -4.50 -4.41
N ILE A 69 3.04 -3.84 -4.19
CA ILE A 69 2.92 -2.37 -4.25
C ILE A 69 3.84 -1.73 -3.22
N HIS A 70 3.73 -2.12 -1.94
CA HIS A 70 4.53 -1.52 -0.87
C HIS A 70 6.02 -1.81 -1.02
N LEU A 71 6.37 -3.02 -1.46
CA LEU A 71 7.76 -3.39 -1.70
C LEU A 71 8.35 -2.56 -2.83
N TYR A 72 7.61 -2.39 -3.93
CA TYR A 72 8.06 -1.60 -5.06
C TYR A 72 8.25 -0.13 -4.67
N ASP A 73 7.36 0.45 -3.86
CA ASP A 73 7.46 1.85 -3.42
C ASP A 73 8.73 2.06 -2.61
N LYS A 74 8.91 1.23 -1.59
CA LYS A 74 10.07 1.28 -0.70
C LYS A 74 11.37 1.05 -1.46
N PHE A 75 11.40 0.07 -2.35
CA PHE A 75 12.55 -0.22 -3.18
C PHE A 75 12.87 0.96 -4.11
N MET A 76 11.89 1.52 -4.81
CA MET A 76 12.12 2.59 -5.77
C MET A 76 12.56 3.88 -5.09
N CYS A 77 12.00 4.23 -3.94
CA CYS A 77 12.48 5.35 -3.11
C CYS A 77 13.94 5.16 -2.72
N SER A 78 14.29 3.99 -2.18
CA SER A 78 15.65 3.68 -1.73
C SER A 78 16.66 3.67 -2.89
N TYR A 79 16.27 3.06 -4.02
CA TYR A 79 17.11 2.95 -5.21
C TYR A 79 17.28 4.31 -5.90
N PHE A 80 16.23 5.11 -5.99
CA PHE A 80 16.31 6.47 -6.50
C PHE A 80 17.31 7.29 -5.67
N TRP A 81 17.21 7.24 -4.34
CA TRP A 81 18.10 7.97 -3.46
C TRP A 81 19.56 7.49 -3.56
N GLU A 82 19.79 6.18 -3.70
CA GLU A 82 21.10 5.61 -3.96
C GLU A 82 21.70 6.13 -5.28
N VAL A 83 20.91 6.15 -6.36
CA VAL A 83 21.38 6.63 -7.67
C VAL A 83 21.63 8.13 -7.63
N TYR A 84 20.75 8.90 -6.99
CA TYR A 84 20.85 10.35 -6.87
C TYR A 84 22.10 10.78 -6.09
N ARG A 85 22.37 10.17 -4.93
CA ARG A 85 23.57 10.49 -4.12
C ARG A 85 24.89 10.18 -4.82
N ASN A 86 24.88 9.23 -5.76
CA ASN A 86 26.06 8.83 -6.51
C ASN A 86 26.24 9.59 -7.84
N ALA A 87 25.33 10.52 -8.17
CA ALA A 87 25.41 11.34 -9.38
C ALA A 87 25.98 12.74 -9.08
N ASP A 88 26.74 13.30 -10.02
CA ASP A 88 27.15 14.71 -9.95
C ASP A 88 25.90 15.60 -9.97
N GLN A 89 25.79 16.66 -9.17
CA GLN A 89 24.55 17.44 -9.04
C GLN A 89 24.34 18.47 -10.18
N THR A 90 24.52 18.05 -11.45
CA THR A 90 24.34 18.89 -12.64
C THR A 90 23.03 18.59 -13.38
N GLU A 91 22.51 19.52 -14.17
CA GLU A 91 21.24 19.31 -14.91
C GLU A 91 21.34 18.14 -15.92
N SER A 92 22.52 17.92 -16.51
CA SER A 92 22.76 16.78 -17.41
C SER A 92 22.78 15.44 -16.67
N SER A 93 23.18 15.41 -15.40
CA SER A 93 23.15 14.19 -14.58
C SER A 93 21.72 13.78 -14.22
N TRP A 94 20.80 14.75 -14.05
CA TRP A 94 19.41 14.47 -13.70
C TRP A 94 18.73 13.59 -14.76
N SER A 95 18.94 13.92 -16.05
CA SER A 95 18.46 13.10 -17.16
C SER A 95 19.03 11.67 -17.12
N GLN A 96 20.30 11.53 -16.72
CA GLN A 96 20.96 10.23 -16.61
C GLN A 96 20.42 9.41 -15.42
N VAL A 97 20.18 10.05 -14.27
CA VAL A 97 19.53 9.44 -13.09
C VAL A 97 18.15 8.90 -13.49
N CYS A 98 17.32 9.75 -14.10
CA CYS A 98 15.98 9.35 -14.56
C CYS A 98 16.04 8.18 -15.55
N LYS A 99 16.92 8.22 -16.55
CA LYS A 99 17.09 7.12 -17.51
C LYS A 99 17.53 5.83 -16.83
N LYS A 100 18.47 5.90 -15.88
CA LYS A 100 18.97 4.74 -15.15
C LYS A 100 17.88 4.10 -14.30
N VAL A 101 17.12 4.90 -13.56
CA VAL A 101 16.00 4.44 -12.72
C VAL A 101 14.89 3.83 -13.58
N THR A 102 14.51 4.48 -14.68
CA THR A 102 13.40 4.03 -15.53
C THR A 102 13.74 2.79 -16.36
N SER A 103 14.99 2.63 -16.81
CA SER A 103 15.43 1.54 -17.69
C SER A 103 15.23 0.13 -17.11
N GLN A 104 15.22 0.00 -15.78
CA GLN A 104 15.10 -1.28 -15.07
C GLN A 104 13.77 -1.42 -14.32
N SER A 105 12.89 -0.42 -14.42
CA SER A 105 11.64 -0.35 -13.63
C SER A 105 10.76 -1.58 -13.80
N LYS A 106 10.61 -2.09 -15.04
CA LYS A 106 9.83 -3.29 -15.35
C LYS A 106 10.42 -4.56 -14.73
N LEU A 107 11.75 -4.69 -14.76
CA LEU A 107 12.44 -5.82 -14.13
C LEU A 107 12.30 -5.77 -12.61
N TYR A 108 12.41 -4.57 -12.02
CA TYR A 108 12.20 -4.37 -10.59
C TYR A 108 10.76 -4.63 -10.17
N LEU A 109 9.78 -4.26 -11.00
CA LEU A 109 8.37 -4.57 -10.79
C LEU A 109 8.15 -6.08 -10.67
N MET A 110 8.65 -6.84 -11.66
CA MET A 110 8.54 -8.30 -11.65
C MET A 110 9.35 -8.95 -10.52
N SER A 111 10.44 -8.33 -10.09
CA SER A 111 11.22 -8.78 -8.93
C SER A 111 10.44 -8.59 -7.62
N CYS A 112 9.75 -7.47 -7.46
CA CYS A 112 8.89 -7.21 -6.31
C CYS A 112 7.71 -8.19 -6.26
N LEU A 113 7.08 -8.47 -7.40
CA LEU A 113 6.02 -9.48 -7.50
C LEU A 113 6.48 -10.90 -7.14
N GLN A 114 7.67 -11.30 -7.59
CA GLN A 114 8.24 -12.61 -7.22
C GLN A 114 8.49 -12.72 -5.72
N LEU A 115 9.07 -11.68 -5.11
CA LEU A 115 9.31 -11.65 -3.67
C LEU A 115 8.00 -11.68 -2.90
N ALA A 116 7.02 -10.84 -3.28
CA ALA A 116 5.69 -10.83 -2.66
C ALA A 116 5.02 -12.21 -2.72
N ASN A 117 5.02 -12.84 -3.89
CA ASN A 117 4.45 -14.18 -4.06
C ASN A 117 5.20 -15.28 -3.30
N LYS A 118 6.47 -15.09 -2.95
CA LYS A 118 7.21 -16.03 -2.09
C LYS A 118 6.82 -15.90 -0.62
N MET A 119 6.32 -14.73 -0.22
CA MET A 119 5.85 -14.48 1.15
C MET A 119 4.40 -14.88 1.34
N ASP A 120 3.62 -14.85 0.27
CA ASP A 120 2.27 -15.38 0.24
C ASP A 120 2.28 -16.91 0.39
N SER A 121 1.43 -17.40 1.30
CA SER A 121 1.27 -18.84 1.57
C SER A 121 0.50 -19.56 0.46
N HIS A 122 -0.11 -18.83 -0.48
CA HIS A 122 -0.84 -19.39 -1.61
C HIS A 122 0.01 -20.33 -2.48
N PHE A 123 -0.62 -21.41 -2.95
CA PHE A 123 0.03 -22.50 -3.70
C PHE A 123 0.61 -22.09 -5.07
N ASN A 124 0.25 -20.92 -5.60
CA ASN A 124 0.64 -20.50 -6.94
C ASN A 124 2.04 -19.85 -6.94
N LYS A 125 3.07 -20.70 -6.84
CA LYS A 125 4.47 -20.24 -6.86
C LYS A 125 4.86 -19.76 -8.26
N LEU A 126 5.14 -18.46 -8.40
CA LEU A 126 5.62 -17.88 -9.64
C LEU A 126 6.93 -18.53 -10.10
N ARG A 127 6.92 -19.06 -11.32
CA ARG A 127 8.09 -19.66 -11.95
C ARG A 127 8.86 -18.61 -12.74
N ILE A 128 10.19 -18.73 -12.77
CA ILE A 128 11.07 -17.86 -13.56
C ILE A 128 10.65 -17.84 -15.05
N SER A 129 10.13 -18.95 -15.59
CA SER A 129 9.62 -19.00 -16.97
C SER A 129 8.41 -18.11 -17.22
N GLN A 130 7.49 -18.00 -16.26
CA GLN A 130 6.33 -17.09 -16.35
C GLN A 130 6.79 -15.63 -16.34
N ILE A 131 7.75 -15.31 -15.46
CA ILE A 131 8.34 -13.98 -15.34
C ILE A 131 9.05 -13.58 -16.64
N LEU A 132 9.84 -14.49 -17.22
CA LEU A 132 10.47 -14.28 -18.53
C LEU A 132 9.43 -14.04 -19.62
N GLY A 133 8.34 -14.81 -19.62
CA GLY A 133 7.23 -14.63 -20.56
C GLY A 133 6.63 -13.22 -20.48
N ILE A 134 6.30 -12.77 -19.28
CA ILE A 134 5.71 -11.44 -19.06
C ILE A 134 6.70 -10.33 -19.45
N LEU A 135 7.97 -10.43 -19.02
CA LEU A 135 9.00 -9.45 -19.35
C LEU A 135 9.20 -9.30 -20.86
N ARG A 136 9.16 -10.40 -21.61
CA ARG A 136 9.22 -10.37 -23.08
C ARG A 136 8.01 -9.67 -23.70
N CYS A 137 6.83 -9.78 -23.09
CA CYS A 137 5.63 -9.09 -23.54
C CYS A 137 5.67 -7.58 -23.27
N ILE A 138 6.09 -7.17 -22.06
CA ILE A 138 6.04 -5.76 -21.61
C ILE A 138 7.31 -4.98 -21.95
N ASP A 139 8.42 -5.65 -22.28
CA ASP A 139 9.69 -5.01 -22.60
C ASP A 139 10.44 -5.66 -23.75
N LYS A 140 9.99 -5.34 -24.96
CA LYS A 140 10.57 -5.86 -26.22
C LYS A 140 12.00 -5.40 -26.52
N LYS A 141 12.52 -4.43 -25.76
CA LYS A 141 13.84 -3.81 -26.02
C LYS A 141 14.98 -4.48 -25.26
N SER A 142 14.66 -5.25 -24.22
CA SER A 142 15.66 -5.83 -23.31
C SER A 142 15.61 -7.34 -23.39
N GLU A 143 16.79 -7.96 -23.34
CA GLU A 143 16.89 -9.42 -23.23
C GLU A 143 17.00 -9.83 -21.76
N TYR A 144 16.10 -10.70 -21.34
CA TYR A 144 16.06 -11.21 -19.98
C TYR A 144 16.49 -12.67 -19.94
N THR A 145 17.39 -12.98 -19.02
CA THR A 145 17.83 -14.34 -18.70
C THR A 145 17.46 -14.70 -17.27
N PRO A 146 17.37 -16.00 -16.91
CA PRO A 146 17.16 -16.41 -15.53
C PRO A 146 18.13 -15.77 -14.54
N ASN A 147 19.41 -15.63 -14.90
CA ASN A 147 20.42 -14.97 -14.05
C ASN A 147 20.12 -13.49 -13.83
N VAL A 148 19.68 -12.76 -14.86
CA VAL A 148 19.30 -11.35 -14.73
C VAL A 148 18.11 -11.19 -13.78
N ILE A 149 17.12 -12.08 -13.87
CA ILE A 149 15.97 -12.08 -12.95
C ILE A 149 16.42 -12.35 -11.51
N PHE A 150 17.24 -13.38 -11.29
CA PHE A 150 17.75 -13.72 -9.97
C PHE A 150 18.55 -12.57 -9.33
N LEU A 151 19.47 -11.97 -10.09
CA LEU A 151 20.28 -10.86 -9.60
C LEU A 151 19.42 -9.62 -9.29
N SER A 152 18.40 -9.37 -10.10
CA SER A 152 17.46 -8.27 -9.85
C SER A 152 16.63 -8.52 -8.59
N GLU A 153 16.13 -9.74 -8.40
CA GLU A 153 15.39 -10.13 -7.21
C GLU A 153 16.24 -9.95 -5.95
N TYR A 154 17.48 -10.46 -5.97
CA TYR A 154 18.43 -10.28 -4.87
C TYR A 154 18.71 -8.79 -4.61
N LYS A 155 18.89 -7.99 -5.67
CA LYS A 155 19.09 -6.55 -5.54
C LYS A 155 17.92 -5.89 -4.83
N VAL A 156 16.68 -6.15 -5.27
CA VAL A 156 15.48 -5.58 -4.63
C VAL A 156 15.45 -5.93 -3.15
N PHE A 157 15.61 -7.21 -2.82
CA PHE A 157 15.52 -7.67 -1.43
C PHE A 157 16.63 -7.08 -0.54
N LYS A 158 17.86 -7.01 -1.07
CA LYS A 158 19.00 -6.40 -0.38
C LYS A 158 18.80 -4.89 -0.18
N THR A 159 18.33 -4.17 -1.18
CA THR A 159 18.11 -2.71 -1.12
C THR A 159 17.09 -2.34 -0.04
N VAL A 160 16.06 -3.18 0.18
CA VAL A 160 15.10 -2.97 1.29
C VAL A 160 15.56 -3.56 2.63
N GLY A 161 16.83 -3.93 2.75
CA GLY A 161 17.44 -4.43 3.98
C GLY A 161 16.94 -5.82 4.40
N PHE A 162 16.54 -6.65 3.44
CA PHE A 162 15.94 -7.97 3.68
C PHE A 162 14.66 -7.93 4.52
N ARG A 163 13.93 -6.81 4.50
CA ARG A 163 12.66 -6.62 5.23
C ARG A 163 11.49 -6.49 4.25
N MET A 164 10.58 -7.45 4.30
CA MET A 164 9.34 -7.44 3.52
C MET A 164 8.26 -6.60 4.21
N PRO A 165 7.37 -5.93 3.46
CA PRO A 165 6.26 -5.18 4.03
C PRO A 165 5.12 -6.14 4.40
N PHE A 166 5.20 -6.73 5.60
CA PHE A 166 4.18 -7.67 6.09
C PHE A 166 2.92 -6.99 6.63
N TYR A 167 3.02 -5.74 7.04
CA TYR A 167 1.90 -4.96 7.55
C TYR A 167 1.34 -4.13 6.40
N THR A 168 0.57 -4.79 5.53
CA THR A 168 -0.13 -4.09 4.45
C THR A 168 -1.44 -3.51 4.96
N PRO A 169 -2.05 -2.55 4.24
CA PRO A 169 -3.39 -2.08 4.57
C PRO A 169 -4.45 -3.19 4.65
N LEU A 170 -4.29 -4.29 3.89
CA LEU A 170 -5.19 -5.44 4.00
C LEU A 170 -5.12 -6.08 5.39
N ASN A 171 -3.91 -6.30 5.92
CA ASN A 171 -3.75 -6.87 7.26
C ASN A 171 -4.30 -5.92 8.34
N CYS A 172 -4.14 -4.61 8.17
CA CYS A 172 -4.78 -3.63 9.05
C CYS A 172 -6.31 -3.73 9.00
N VAL A 173 -6.89 -3.86 7.80
CA VAL A 173 -8.34 -4.06 7.63
C VAL A 173 -8.79 -5.33 8.36
N GLU A 174 -8.11 -6.46 8.17
CA GLU A 174 -8.46 -7.74 8.81
C GLU A 174 -8.44 -7.66 10.34
N ILE A 175 -7.40 -7.02 10.90
CA ILE A 175 -7.28 -6.79 12.35
C ILE A 175 -8.41 -5.90 12.84
N LEU A 176 -8.71 -4.81 12.14
CA LEU A 176 -9.77 -3.88 12.53
C LEU A 176 -11.17 -4.49 12.36
N LEU A 177 -11.39 -5.35 11.36
CA LEU A 177 -12.61 -6.14 11.21
C LEU A 177 -12.81 -7.09 12.39
N ALA A 178 -11.74 -7.78 12.82
CA ALA A 178 -11.78 -8.64 14.01
C ALA A 178 -12.08 -7.81 15.26
N ALA A 179 -11.33 -6.72 15.47
CA ALA A 179 -11.49 -5.85 16.63
C ALA A 179 -12.88 -5.22 16.71
N THR A 180 -13.52 -4.91 15.58
CA THR A 180 -14.88 -4.34 15.53
C THR A 180 -16.00 -5.37 15.55
N GLY A 181 -15.69 -6.66 15.47
CA GLY A 181 -16.70 -7.73 15.38
C GLY A 181 -17.37 -7.83 14.00
N LEU A 182 -16.81 -7.17 12.99
CA LEU A 182 -17.33 -7.19 11.61
C LEU A 182 -16.74 -8.29 10.75
N LYS A 183 -15.71 -9.01 11.23
CA LYS A 183 -14.99 -10.05 10.48
C LYS A 183 -15.90 -11.15 9.91
N ASP A 184 -16.88 -11.59 10.70
CA ASP A 184 -17.79 -12.68 10.31
C ASP A 184 -19.03 -12.17 9.56
N THR A 185 -19.08 -10.88 9.25
CA THR A 185 -20.19 -10.29 8.50
C THR A 185 -20.10 -10.75 7.04
N PRO A 186 -21.18 -11.30 6.45
CA PRO A 186 -21.17 -11.79 5.07
C PRO A 186 -20.71 -10.70 4.09
N ASN A 187 -19.87 -11.10 3.13
CA ASN A 187 -19.29 -10.24 2.08
C ASN A 187 -18.39 -9.10 2.57
N MET A 188 -18.17 -8.93 3.89
CA MET A 188 -17.37 -7.82 4.41
C MET A 188 -15.91 -7.90 3.94
N GLN A 189 -15.31 -9.09 3.95
CA GLN A 189 -13.93 -9.28 3.48
C GLN A 189 -13.78 -8.88 2.01
N GLU A 190 -14.62 -9.43 1.12
CA GLU A 190 -14.60 -9.11 -0.32
C GLU A 190 -14.85 -7.62 -0.57
N LEU A 191 -15.84 -7.04 0.10
CA LEU A 191 -16.15 -5.62 0.01
C LEU A 191 -14.96 -4.76 0.40
N THR A 192 -14.29 -5.06 1.52
CA THR A 192 -13.12 -4.29 1.96
C THR A 192 -11.92 -4.44 1.03
N ILE A 193 -11.74 -5.59 0.37
CA ILE A 193 -10.73 -5.76 -0.69
C ILE A 193 -11.07 -4.89 -1.89
N ASN A 194 -12.33 -4.87 -2.34
CA ASN A 194 -12.76 -4.03 -3.46
C ASN A 194 -12.59 -2.53 -3.15
N LEU A 195 -12.93 -2.11 -1.93
CA LEU A 195 -12.71 -0.73 -1.47
C LEU A 195 -11.21 -0.40 -1.40
N LEU A 196 -10.37 -1.33 -0.96
CA LEU A 196 -8.93 -1.14 -0.94
C LEU A 196 -8.35 -1.07 -2.35
N ASP A 197 -8.85 -1.90 -3.28
CA ASP A 197 -8.50 -1.86 -4.69
C ASP A 197 -8.84 -0.50 -5.32
N LEU A 198 -10.05 0.01 -5.07
CA LEU A 198 -10.47 1.37 -5.43
C LEU A 198 -9.49 2.43 -4.91
N VAL A 199 -9.06 2.32 -3.64
CA VAL A 199 -8.12 3.26 -3.03
C VAL A 199 -6.82 3.35 -3.81
N TYR A 200 -6.26 2.22 -4.23
CA TYR A 200 -4.99 2.23 -4.96
C TYR A 200 -5.16 2.74 -6.39
N LEU A 201 -6.28 2.41 -7.05
CA LEU A 201 -6.53 2.80 -8.43
C LEU A 201 -6.88 4.28 -8.57
N GLN A 202 -7.64 4.83 -7.61
CA GLN A 202 -8.11 6.23 -7.59
C GLN A 202 -7.37 7.09 -6.54
N ARG A 203 -6.16 6.67 -6.15
CA ARG A 203 -5.39 7.27 -5.05
C ARG A 203 -5.27 8.79 -5.15
N GLU A 204 -4.92 9.31 -6.33
CA GLU A 204 -4.70 10.75 -6.53
C GLU A 204 -5.99 11.56 -6.29
N GLU A 205 -7.14 11.03 -6.70
CA GLU A 205 -8.44 11.69 -6.58
C GLU A 205 -8.99 11.62 -5.15
N ILE A 206 -8.89 10.45 -4.50
CA ILE A 206 -9.30 10.27 -3.10
C ILE A 206 -8.57 11.26 -2.19
N TYR A 207 -7.25 11.32 -2.29
CA TYR A 207 -6.46 12.19 -1.43
C TYR A 207 -6.55 13.67 -1.82
N TYR A 208 -6.90 13.98 -3.08
CA TYR A 208 -7.29 15.33 -3.47
C TYR A 208 -8.58 15.76 -2.75
N HIS A 209 -9.61 14.91 -2.74
CA HIS A 209 -10.86 15.19 -2.01
C HIS A 209 -10.63 15.31 -0.50
N LEU A 210 -9.85 14.42 0.10
CA LEU A 210 -9.52 14.47 1.53
C LEU A 210 -8.80 15.77 1.88
N GLN A 211 -7.86 16.20 1.05
CA GLN A 211 -7.16 17.47 1.24
C GLN A 211 -8.12 18.67 1.17
N CYS A 212 -9.04 18.67 0.21
CA CYS A 212 -10.04 19.73 0.10
C CYS A 212 -10.95 19.81 1.33
N LEU A 213 -11.33 18.67 1.93
CA LEU A 213 -12.11 18.66 3.18
C LEU A 213 -11.30 19.15 4.38
N LEU A 214 -10.05 18.71 4.52
CA LEU A 214 -9.24 19.02 5.71
C LEU A 214 -8.74 20.47 5.75
N HIS A 215 -8.42 21.05 4.59
CA HIS A 215 -7.74 22.35 4.53
C HIS A 215 -8.53 23.41 3.75
N GLU A 216 -9.66 23.08 3.10
CA GLU A 216 -10.38 23.95 2.14
C GLU A 216 -9.56 24.39 0.91
N HIS A 217 -8.28 24.00 0.83
CA HIS A 217 -7.37 24.33 -0.27
C HIS A 217 -6.29 23.25 -0.45
N ARG A 218 -5.70 23.23 -1.65
CA ARG A 218 -4.54 22.37 -1.97
C ARG A 218 -3.34 22.80 -1.13
N ALA A 219 -2.60 21.85 -0.55
CA ALA A 219 -1.38 22.12 0.23
C ALA A 219 -0.39 22.96 -0.59
N LYS A 220 -0.10 24.14 -0.07
CA LYS A 220 0.84 25.09 -0.67
C LYS A 220 2.19 25.02 0.01
N THR A 221 2.20 24.89 1.34
CA THR A 221 3.44 24.87 2.12
C THR A 221 4.09 23.48 2.10
N GLN A 222 5.42 23.44 2.26
CA GLN A 222 6.15 22.17 2.36
C GLN A 222 5.72 21.36 3.59
N GLN A 223 5.34 22.05 4.66
CA GLN A 223 4.83 21.42 5.87
C GLN A 223 3.46 20.78 5.65
N GLU A 224 2.52 21.46 4.99
CA GLU A 224 1.23 20.86 4.62
C GLU A 224 1.41 19.63 3.73
N LYS A 225 2.34 19.67 2.76
CA LYS A 225 2.64 18.52 1.90
C LYS A 225 3.20 17.35 2.71
N ARG A 226 4.08 17.60 3.68
CA ARG A 226 4.61 16.57 4.59
C ARG A 226 3.52 15.99 5.49
N SER A 227 2.65 16.83 6.07
CA SER A 227 1.51 16.40 6.87
C SER A 227 0.55 15.51 6.07
N LEU A 228 0.26 15.88 4.82
CA LEU A 228 -0.55 15.04 3.93
C LEU A 228 0.15 13.71 3.64
N MET A 229 1.46 13.72 3.34
CA MET A 229 2.22 12.47 3.11
C MET A 229 2.21 11.53 4.32
N ILE A 230 2.28 12.07 5.54
CA ILE A 230 2.12 11.31 6.79
C ILE A 230 0.75 10.63 6.83
N LEU A 231 -0.33 11.39 6.60
CA LEU A 231 -1.69 10.87 6.61
C LEU A 231 -1.90 9.81 5.52
N MET A 232 -1.41 10.07 4.30
CA MET A 232 -1.47 9.16 3.15
C MET A 232 -0.69 7.84 3.35
N SER A 233 0.27 7.84 4.28
CA SER A 233 1.11 6.69 4.60
C SER A 233 0.62 5.93 5.83
N ASN A 234 -0.36 6.48 6.54
CA ASN A 234 -0.93 5.85 7.73
C ASN A 234 -1.87 4.71 7.30
N ILE A 235 -1.35 3.48 7.32
CA ILE A 235 -2.09 2.28 6.92
C ILE A 235 -3.21 1.92 7.89
N LEU A 236 -3.11 2.29 9.18
CA LEU A 236 -4.19 2.11 10.17
C LEU A 236 -5.35 3.07 9.89
N PHE A 237 -5.05 4.33 9.57
CA PHE A 237 -6.05 5.31 9.16
C PHE A 237 -6.83 4.84 7.93
N LEU A 238 -6.10 4.36 6.91
CA LEU A 238 -6.71 3.83 5.71
C LEU A 238 -7.56 2.59 6.03
N GLY A 239 -7.04 1.65 6.81
CA GLY A 239 -7.77 0.46 7.21
C GLY A 239 -9.06 0.77 7.97
N ALA A 240 -9.01 1.69 8.93
CA ALA A 240 -10.20 2.12 9.68
C ALA A 240 -11.24 2.78 8.76
N SER A 241 -10.80 3.61 7.83
CA SER A 241 -11.69 4.28 6.87
C SER A 241 -12.38 3.29 5.94
N ILE A 242 -11.67 2.24 5.51
CA ILE A 242 -12.23 1.15 4.69
C ILE A 242 -13.24 0.32 5.49
N VAL A 243 -12.92 -0.03 6.74
CA VAL A 243 -13.84 -0.79 7.61
C VAL A 243 -15.12 0.02 7.86
N LEU A 244 -14.99 1.32 8.14
CA LEU A 244 -16.15 2.19 8.33
C LEU A 244 -16.98 2.35 7.05
N CYS A 245 -16.33 2.51 5.89
CA CYS A 245 -17.02 2.54 4.60
C CYS A 245 -17.75 1.22 4.30
N GLY A 246 -17.13 0.08 4.60
CA GLY A 246 -17.78 -1.23 4.50
C GLY A 246 -19.03 -1.32 5.37
N ALA A 247 -18.98 -0.77 6.59
CA ALA A 247 -20.15 -0.70 7.48
C ALA A 247 -21.29 0.16 6.89
N PHE A 248 -20.97 1.22 6.13
CA PHE A 248 -21.99 2.02 5.42
C PHE A 248 -22.69 1.19 4.33
N PHE A 249 -21.93 0.46 3.50
CA PHE A 249 -22.45 -0.37 2.41
C PHE A 249 -23.34 -1.52 2.90
N LEU A 250 -23.02 -2.06 4.08
CA LEU A 250 -23.82 -3.13 4.69
C LEU A 250 -25.07 -2.61 5.41
N CYS A 251 -25.37 -1.30 5.31
CA CYS A 251 -26.55 -0.65 5.88
C CYS A 251 -26.76 -1.00 7.36
N ILE A 252 -25.66 -1.05 8.12
CA ILE A 252 -25.73 -1.13 9.57
C ILE A 252 -26.48 0.11 10.08
N ASP A 253 -27.32 -0.03 11.10
CA ASP A 253 -28.10 1.11 11.61
C ASP A 253 -27.19 2.27 12.06
N CYS A 254 -27.68 3.51 11.94
CA CYS A 254 -26.88 4.71 12.20
C CYS A 254 -26.23 4.75 13.59
N ASN A 255 -26.83 4.10 14.60
CA ASN A 255 -26.25 4.06 15.94
C ASN A 255 -25.06 3.10 15.99
N SER A 256 -25.22 1.90 15.43
CA SER A 256 -24.16 0.91 15.34
C SER A 256 -22.95 1.42 14.53
N VAL A 257 -23.18 2.14 13.42
CA VAL A 257 -22.12 2.79 12.64
C VAL A 257 -21.34 3.81 13.48
N ARG A 258 -22.02 4.62 14.32
CA ARG A 258 -21.37 5.58 15.22
C ARG A 258 -20.53 4.89 16.29
N VAL A 259 -21.02 3.76 16.82
CA VAL A 259 -20.27 2.93 17.77
C VAL A 259 -19.01 2.37 17.11
N ILE A 260 -19.12 1.84 15.89
CA ILE A 260 -17.97 1.34 15.12
C ILE A 260 -16.96 2.47 14.87
N ALA A 261 -17.40 3.63 14.41
CA ALA A 261 -16.52 4.79 14.19
C ALA A 261 -15.80 5.24 15.47
N SER A 262 -16.51 5.27 16.62
CA SER A 262 -15.89 5.59 17.91
C SER A 262 -14.86 4.54 18.32
N LYS A 263 -15.16 3.25 18.10
CA LYS A 263 -14.23 2.17 18.43
C LYS A 263 -12.98 2.22 17.57
N LEU A 264 -13.13 2.42 16.26
CA LEU A 264 -11.99 2.59 15.33
C LEU A 264 -11.12 3.79 15.73
N SER A 265 -11.73 4.93 16.03
CA SER A 265 -11.05 6.14 16.50
C SER A 265 -10.18 5.89 17.75
N GLN A 266 -10.69 5.10 18.70
CA GLN A 266 -9.93 4.70 19.90
C GLN A 266 -8.78 3.74 19.57
N LEU A 267 -9.00 2.74 18.71
CA LEU A 267 -7.99 1.73 18.37
C LEU A 267 -6.77 2.33 17.63
N ILE A 268 -7.00 3.33 16.77
CA ILE A 268 -5.93 3.92 15.95
C ILE A 268 -5.41 5.27 16.47
N ASP A 269 -5.94 5.76 17.60
CA ASP A 269 -5.62 7.07 18.18
C ASP A 269 -5.74 8.23 17.17
N MET A 270 -6.88 8.31 16.48
CA MET A 270 -7.19 9.38 15.52
C MET A 270 -8.57 9.95 15.75
N LYS A 271 -8.80 11.17 15.26
CA LYS A 271 -10.08 11.83 15.44
C LYS A 271 -11.16 11.14 14.60
N ILE A 272 -12.31 10.90 15.21
CA ILE A 272 -13.45 10.25 14.56
C ILE A 272 -13.88 10.93 13.26
N HIS A 273 -13.77 12.27 13.17
CA HIS A 273 -14.16 13.00 11.96
C HIS A 273 -13.24 12.69 10.78
N ASP A 274 -11.94 12.55 11.00
CA ASP A 274 -10.98 12.25 9.92
C ASP A 274 -11.30 10.90 9.27
N ILE A 275 -11.63 9.90 10.09
CA ILE A 275 -12.02 8.56 9.63
C ILE A 275 -13.36 8.62 8.89
N TRP A 276 -14.31 9.39 9.42
CA TRP A 276 -15.64 9.55 8.84
C TRP A 276 -15.59 10.24 7.47
N ASP A 277 -14.83 11.32 7.35
CA ASP A 277 -14.68 12.08 6.11
C ASP A 277 -14.06 11.22 5.02
N MET A 278 -12.99 10.48 5.35
CA MET A 278 -12.37 9.53 4.42
C MET A 278 -13.34 8.41 4.03
N ALA A 279 -14.06 7.81 4.97
CA ALA A 279 -15.06 6.78 4.67
C ALA A 279 -16.18 7.29 3.75
N ASN A 280 -16.64 8.53 3.95
CA ASN A 280 -17.63 9.16 3.07
C ASN A 280 -17.09 9.40 1.66
N ILE A 281 -15.83 9.86 1.52
CA ILE A 281 -15.18 10.00 0.21
C ILE A 281 -15.16 8.64 -0.50
N LEU A 282 -14.73 7.59 0.19
CA LEU A 282 -14.68 6.24 -0.37
C LEU A 282 -16.06 5.75 -0.80
N LEU A 283 -17.10 5.99 0.00
CA LEU A 283 -18.47 5.64 -0.34
C LEU A 283 -18.95 6.34 -1.62
N ILE A 284 -18.72 7.65 -1.71
CA ILE A 284 -19.11 8.45 -2.89
C ILE A 284 -18.41 7.94 -4.15
N MET A 285 -17.10 7.68 -4.05
CA MET A 285 -16.31 7.22 -5.19
C MET A 285 -16.70 5.80 -5.62
N ALA A 286 -16.97 4.90 -4.66
CA ALA A 286 -17.42 3.55 -4.93
C ALA A 286 -18.83 3.47 -5.56
N ILE A 287 -19.69 4.48 -5.35
CA ILE A 287 -21.02 4.55 -5.99
C ILE A 287 -20.94 5.17 -7.40
N GLN A 288 -19.86 5.88 -7.71
CA GLN A 288 -19.66 6.55 -9.00
C GLN A 288 -18.95 5.70 -10.06
N GLU A 289 -18.31 4.59 -9.66
CA GLU A 289 -17.80 3.54 -10.57
C GLU A 289 -18.91 2.63 -11.11
#